data_AF-A0A0P0VWD0-F1
#
_entry.id   AF-A0A0P0VWD0-F1
#
_cell.length_a   1.000
_cell.length_b   1.000
_cell.length_c   1.000
_cell.angle_alpha   90.00
_cell.angle_beta   90.00
_cell.angle_gamma   90.00
#
_symmetry.space_group_name_H-M   'P 1'
#
loop_
_entity.id
_entity.type
_entity.pdbx_description
1 polymer ?
#
loop_
_entity_poly.entity_id
_entity_poly.type
_entity_poly.pdbx_seq_one_letter_code
_entity_poly.pdbx_strand_id
1 'polypeptide(L)'
;LLFQPCGWFGAGRYEVDGYVYSAAEEPKIMITGKWNQSMSCQPCDQEGDPLPGTELKEIWRVAPTPPNDKYQYTHFAHKINSFDTAPKKLLASDSRLRPDRYALEKGDMSKSGSEKSRLEEQQRAEKRTREAKGEQFTPRWFNRTDEIAPTPWGELEVYEYNGKYTEHRAAIDSSSVADDDTDVTSIEFNPWQYSSSSSQ
;
A
#
# COMPACT_ATOMS: atom_id res chain seq x y z
N LEU A 1 -4.43 19.49 -7.61
CA LEU A 1 -2.97 19.44 -7.86
C LEU A 1 -2.76 18.97 -9.29
N LEU A 2 -1.84 19.62 -10.00
CA LEU A 2 -1.46 19.36 -11.38
C LEU A 2 -0.03 18.83 -11.36
N PHE A 3 0.15 17.58 -11.80
CA PHE A 3 1.48 16.99 -11.98
C PHE A 3 1.96 17.32 -13.38
N GLN A 4 3.07 18.05 -13.48
CA GLN A 4 3.57 18.50 -14.77
C GLN A 4 4.17 17.31 -15.54
N PRO A 5 3.81 17.14 -16.83
CA PRO A 5 4.48 16.18 -17.67
C PRO A 5 5.93 16.62 -17.90
N CYS A 6 6.83 15.64 -18.02
CA CYS A 6 8.22 15.93 -18.37
C CYS A 6 8.31 16.36 -19.84
N GLY A 7 8.57 17.64 -20.08
CA GLY A 7 8.78 18.22 -21.39
C GLY A 7 10.20 18.02 -21.92
N TRP A 8 10.48 18.72 -23.02
CA TRP A 8 11.80 18.74 -23.65
C TRP A 8 12.87 19.17 -22.64
N PHE A 9 14.03 18.50 -22.69
CA PHE A 9 15.16 18.76 -21.80
C PHE A 9 14.87 18.64 -20.29
N GLY A 10 13.76 18.00 -19.89
CA GLY A 10 13.41 17.82 -18.49
C GLY A 10 12.63 18.97 -17.85
N ALA A 11 12.11 19.90 -18.64
CA ALA A 11 11.16 20.91 -18.15
C ALA A 11 9.95 20.24 -17.48
N GLY A 12 9.46 20.74 -16.35
CA GLY A 12 8.35 20.11 -15.63
C GLY A 12 8.71 18.84 -14.87
N ARG A 13 9.96 18.36 -14.93
CA ARG A 13 10.31 17.06 -14.33
C ARG A 13 10.14 17.09 -12.81
N TYR A 14 9.22 16.26 -12.36
CA TYR A 14 8.79 16.09 -10.96
C TYR A 14 7.98 17.25 -10.38
N GLU A 15 7.68 18.28 -11.18
CA GLU A 15 6.99 19.47 -10.70
C GLU A 15 5.51 19.19 -10.45
N VAL A 16 5.01 19.78 -9.38
CA VAL A 16 3.60 19.75 -8.99
C VAL A 16 3.20 21.16 -8.62
N ASP A 17 2.12 21.64 -9.22
CA ASP A 17 1.51 22.92 -8.90
C ASP A 17 0.04 22.72 -8.54
N GLY A 18 -0.54 23.69 -7.85
CA GLY A 18 -1.98 23.68 -7.62
C GLY A 18 -2.39 24.71 -6.59
N TYR A 19 -3.70 24.72 -6.34
CA TYR A 19 -4.30 25.70 -5.46
C TYR A 19 -5.31 25.01 -4.54
N VAL A 20 -5.44 25.55 -3.34
CA VAL A 20 -6.59 25.31 -2.47
C VAL A 20 -7.59 26.43 -2.72
N TYR A 21 -8.80 26.04 -3.09
CA TYR A 21 -9.90 26.95 -3.37
C TYR A 21 -10.84 27.03 -2.17
N SER A 22 -11.41 28.21 -1.96
CA SER A 22 -12.55 28.39 -1.07
C SER A 22 -13.83 27.79 -1.68
N ALA A 23 -14.91 27.71 -0.89
CA ALA A 23 -16.22 27.26 -1.38
C ALA A 23 -16.81 28.17 -2.49
N ALA A 24 -16.31 29.40 -2.62
CA ALA A 24 -16.68 30.33 -3.70
C ALA A 24 -15.79 30.19 -4.95
N GLU A 25 -15.01 29.10 -5.06
CA GLU A 25 -14.08 28.83 -6.17
C GLU A 25 -12.94 29.87 -6.32
N GLU A 26 -12.70 30.67 -5.29
CA GLU A 26 -11.55 31.59 -5.27
C GLU A 26 -10.29 30.89 -4.73
N PRO A 27 -9.13 31.01 -5.40
CA PRO A 27 -7.87 30.51 -4.87
C PRO A 27 -7.47 31.25 -3.59
N LYS A 28 -6.90 30.51 -2.63
CA LYS A 28 -6.45 31.06 -1.35
C LYS A 28 -5.03 30.65 -0.97
N ILE A 29 -4.60 29.48 -1.41
CA ILE A 29 -3.27 28.94 -1.13
C ILE A 29 -2.72 28.32 -2.39
N MET A 30 -1.59 28.82 -2.87
CA MET A 30 -0.78 28.17 -3.88
C MET A 30 0.01 27.03 -3.22
N ILE A 31 0.05 25.86 -3.86
CA ILE A 31 0.88 24.71 -3.49
C ILE A 31 1.80 24.43 -4.68
N THR A 32 3.10 24.40 -4.45
CA THR A 32 4.09 24.13 -5.51
C THR A 32 5.27 23.34 -4.95
N GLY A 33 5.97 22.61 -5.80
CA GLY A 33 7.18 21.90 -5.44
C GLY A 33 7.51 20.76 -6.37
N LYS A 34 8.31 19.82 -5.86
CA LYS A 34 8.65 18.58 -6.56
C LYS A 34 8.24 17.39 -5.72
N TRP A 35 7.38 16.52 -6.26
CA TRP A 35 6.82 15.39 -5.50
C TRP A 35 7.88 14.40 -5.01
N ASN A 36 9.08 14.42 -5.59
CA ASN A 36 10.21 13.60 -5.17
C ASN A 36 11.23 14.31 -4.26
N GLN A 37 10.98 15.57 -3.87
CA GLN A 37 11.91 16.36 -3.03
C GLN A 37 11.19 17.07 -1.89
N SER A 38 10.40 18.10 -2.18
CA SER A 38 9.65 18.85 -1.19
C SER A 38 8.47 19.57 -1.82
N MET A 39 7.46 19.84 -1.00
CA MET A 39 6.27 20.61 -1.34
C MET A 39 6.16 21.78 -0.39
N SER A 40 5.78 22.93 -0.92
CA SER A 40 5.59 24.16 -0.18
C SER A 40 4.24 24.78 -0.51
N CYS A 41 3.77 25.67 0.36
CA CYS A 41 2.57 26.45 0.12
C CYS A 41 2.74 27.92 0.48
N GLN A 42 1.94 28.78 -0.14
CA GLN A 42 1.93 30.21 0.12
C GLN A 42 0.52 30.78 -0.08
N PRO A 43 0.06 31.71 0.78
CA PRO A 43 -1.18 32.44 0.51
C PRO A 43 -1.11 33.17 -0.84
N CYS A 44 -2.20 33.12 -1.60
CA CYS A 44 -2.31 33.79 -2.90
C CYS A 44 -3.55 34.68 -2.99
N ASP A 45 -3.53 35.60 -3.94
CA ASP A 45 -4.69 36.41 -4.31
C ASP A 45 -5.65 35.66 -5.26
N GLN A 46 -6.65 36.38 -5.79
CA GLN A 46 -7.66 35.84 -6.69
C GLN A 46 -7.09 35.42 -8.06
N GLU A 47 -5.94 35.94 -8.47
CA GLU A 47 -5.26 35.56 -9.71
C GLU A 47 -4.36 34.33 -9.50
N GLY A 48 -4.16 33.92 -8.24
CA GLY A 48 -3.29 32.82 -7.86
C GLY A 48 -1.86 33.28 -7.56
N ASP A 49 -1.60 34.58 -7.59
CA ASP A 49 -0.27 35.12 -7.35
C ASP A 49 0.03 35.21 -5.84
N PRO A 50 1.27 34.94 -5.41
CA PRO A 50 1.66 35.04 -4.01
C PRO A 50 1.39 36.41 -3.40
N LEU A 51 0.74 36.43 -2.22
CA LEU A 51 0.44 37.70 -1.55
C LEU A 51 1.72 38.43 -1.12
N PRO A 52 1.81 39.76 -1.31
CA PRO A 52 2.96 40.56 -0.88
C PRO A 52 3.25 40.38 0.61
N GLY A 53 4.53 40.20 0.97
CA GLY A 53 4.97 40.02 2.35
C GLY A 53 4.69 38.65 2.95
N THR A 54 4.19 37.69 2.16
CA THR A 54 4.12 36.28 2.56
C THR A 54 5.34 35.51 2.08
N GLU A 55 5.65 34.41 2.76
CA GLU A 55 6.78 33.55 2.42
C GLU A 55 6.30 32.15 2.01
N LEU A 56 7.06 31.53 1.12
CA LEU A 56 6.83 30.15 0.72
C LEU A 56 7.20 29.21 1.88
N LYS A 57 6.19 28.58 2.48
CA LYS A 57 6.36 27.68 3.62
C LYS A 57 6.44 26.24 3.17
N GLU A 58 7.52 25.54 3.53
CA GLU A 58 7.62 24.10 3.32
C GLU A 58 6.59 23.35 4.19
N ILE A 59 5.81 22.47 3.55
CA ILE A 59 4.78 21.65 4.21
C ILE A 59 5.14 20.16 4.22
N TRP A 60 6.03 19.73 3.33
CA TRP A 60 6.48 18.35 3.24
C TRP A 60 7.86 18.26 2.58
N ARG A 61 8.68 17.30 3.03
CA ARG A 61 9.96 16.96 2.42
C ARG A 61 10.14 15.44 2.41
N VAL A 62 10.73 14.93 1.33
CA VAL A 62 11.11 13.53 1.22
C VAL A 62 12.12 13.17 2.31
N ALA A 63 11.90 12.04 2.98
CA ALA A 63 12.84 11.52 3.96
C ALA A 63 14.12 11.00 3.27
N PRO A 64 15.28 11.05 3.94
CA PRO A 64 16.49 10.43 3.42
C PRO A 64 16.30 8.92 3.21
N THR A 65 16.96 8.37 2.19
CA THR A 65 16.99 6.94 1.91
C THR A 65 18.27 6.29 2.42
N PRO A 66 18.28 4.98 2.73
CA PRO A 66 19.49 4.25 3.03
C PRO A 66 20.53 4.43 1.91
N PRO A 67 21.81 4.68 2.24
CA PRO A 67 22.86 4.77 1.24
C PRO A 67 23.10 3.39 0.59
N ASN A 68 23.31 3.38 -0.73
CA ASN A 68 23.63 2.17 -1.51
C ASN A 68 22.62 1.02 -1.37
N ASP A 69 21.33 1.35 -1.17
CA ASP A 69 20.30 0.33 -1.14
C ASP A 69 20.19 -0.40 -2.49
N LYS A 70 20.19 -1.73 -2.46
CA LYS A 70 20.16 -2.59 -3.65
C LYS A 70 18.94 -2.34 -4.54
N TYR A 71 17.80 -1.97 -3.96
CA TYR A 71 16.52 -1.78 -4.64
C TYR A 71 16.03 -0.33 -4.57
N GLN A 72 16.86 0.60 -4.10
CA GLN A 72 16.53 2.02 -3.91
C GLN A 72 15.32 2.23 -3.00
N TYR A 73 15.13 1.34 -2.02
CA TYR A 73 14.05 1.41 -1.06
C TYR A 73 14.27 2.52 -0.03
N THR A 74 13.17 3.08 0.45
CA THR A 74 13.17 3.98 1.61
C THR A 74 13.34 3.17 2.90
N HIS A 75 13.71 3.85 4.01
CA HIS A 75 13.68 3.20 5.33
C HIS A 75 12.29 2.67 5.71
N PHE A 76 11.23 3.32 5.24
CA PHE A 76 9.86 2.86 5.45
C PHE A 76 9.58 1.54 4.71
N ALA A 77 10.01 1.43 3.45
CA ALA A 77 9.83 0.21 2.67
C ALA A 77 10.53 -1.01 3.30
N HIS A 78 11.73 -0.83 3.86
CA HIS A 78 12.43 -1.88 4.62
C HIS A 78 11.64 -2.35 5.86
N LYS A 79 10.98 -1.43 6.55
CA LYS A 79 10.15 -1.79 7.72
C LYS A 79 8.91 -2.59 7.32
N ILE A 80 8.27 -2.28 6.20
CA ILE A 80 7.04 -2.97 5.79
C ILE A 80 7.22 -4.50 5.69
N ASN A 81 8.37 -4.98 5.23
CA ASN A 81 8.63 -6.42 5.08
C ASN A 81 9.40 -7.04 6.26
N SER A 82 9.90 -6.24 7.21
CA SER A 82 10.70 -6.74 8.33
C SER A 82 9.83 -7.46 9.37
N PHE A 83 10.33 -8.61 9.82
CA PHE A 83 9.77 -9.37 10.94
C PHE A 83 9.94 -8.65 12.29
N ASP A 84 10.95 -7.79 12.43
CA ASP A 84 11.20 -7.03 13.67
C ASP A 84 10.07 -6.05 13.99
N THR A 85 9.31 -5.65 12.96
CA THR A 85 8.15 -4.76 13.08
C THR A 85 6.82 -5.48 12.84
N ALA A 86 6.86 -6.80 12.67
CA ALA A 86 5.66 -7.58 12.44
C ALA A 86 4.82 -7.68 13.73
N PRO A 87 3.48 -7.62 13.63
CA PRO A 87 2.64 -7.93 14.76
C PRO A 87 2.78 -9.41 15.13
N LYS A 88 2.69 -9.72 16.43
CA LYS A 88 2.66 -11.11 16.91
C LYS A 88 1.50 -11.88 16.28
N LYS A 89 1.68 -13.19 16.08
CA LYS A 89 0.69 -14.11 15.48
C LYS A 89 0.18 -13.61 14.12
N LEU A 90 1.09 -13.56 13.14
CA LEU A 90 0.74 -13.25 11.76
C LEU A 90 -0.32 -14.24 11.23
N LEU A 91 -1.23 -13.73 10.40
CA LEU A 91 -2.07 -14.60 9.59
C LEU A 91 -1.20 -15.32 8.55
N ALA A 92 -1.54 -16.55 8.20
CA ALA A 92 -0.86 -17.30 7.15
C ALA A 92 -0.91 -16.58 5.79
N SER A 93 -1.86 -15.66 5.60
CA SER A 93 -1.99 -14.83 4.40
C SER A 93 -1.12 -13.56 4.41
N ASP A 94 -0.38 -13.27 5.48
CA ASP A 94 0.45 -12.07 5.58
C ASP A 94 1.61 -12.13 4.57
N SER A 95 1.86 -11.00 3.88
CA SER A 95 2.86 -10.95 2.82
C SER A 95 4.29 -11.15 3.30
N ARG A 96 4.60 -10.94 4.58
CA ARG A 96 5.95 -11.20 5.14
C ARG A 96 6.31 -12.68 5.10
N LEU A 97 5.31 -13.56 5.16
CA LEU A 97 5.50 -15.01 5.14
C LEU A 97 5.76 -15.56 3.73
N ARG A 98 5.66 -14.73 2.68
CA ARG A 98 5.87 -15.17 1.29
C ARG A 98 7.30 -15.69 1.07
N PRO A 99 7.48 -16.99 0.79
CA PRO A 99 8.82 -17.61 0.73
C PRO A 99 9.65 -17.10 -0.45
N ASP A 100 9.02 -16.75 -1.57
CA ASP A 100 9.68 -16.18 -2.75
C ASP A 100 10.28 -14.79 -2.48
N ARG A 101 9.55 -13.95 -1.74
CA ARG A 101 10.01 -12.62 -1.31
C ARG A 101 11.09 -12.71 -0.25
N TYR A 102 10.94 -13.62 0.71
CA TYR A 102 11.97 -13.84 1.73
C TYR A 102 13.29 -14.33 1.13
N ALA A 103 13.23 -15.28 0.18
CA ALA A 103 14.42 -15.74 -0.54
C ALA A 103 15.09 -14.61 -1.34
N LEU A 104 14.31 -13.74 -1.99
CA LEU A 104 14.81 -12.57 -2.71
C LEU A 104 15.56 -11.61 -1.77
N GLU A 105 15.00 -11.34 -0.60
CA GLU A 105 15.60 -10.47 0.42
C GLU A 105 16.93 -11.04 0.94
N LYS A 106 17.04 -12.37 1.09
CA LYS A 106 18.29 -13.07 1.42
C LYS A 106 19.27 -13.19 0.24
N GLY A 107 18.88 -12.75 -0.97
CA GLY A 107 19.70 -12.82 -2.17
C GLY A 107 19.72 -14.17 -2.88
N ASP A 108 18.89 -15.12 -2.46
CA ASP A 108 18.74 -16.43 -3.10
C ASP A 108 17.79 -16.35 -4.30
N MET A 109 18.33 -15.95 -5.45
CA MET A 109 17.58 -15.76 -6.69
C MET A 109 16.98 -17.07 -7.22
N SER A 110 17.67 -18.20 -7.02
CA SER A 110 17.22 -19.50 -7.50
C SER A 110 15.97 -19.94 -6.73
N LYS A 111 16.04 -19.93 -5.40
CA LYS A 111 14.90 -20.25 -4.53
C LYS A 111 13.75 -19.28 -4.70
N SER A 112 14.04 -17.98 -4.87
CA SER A 112 12.99 -16.98 -5.16
C SER A 112 12.21 -17.34 -6.43
N GLY A 113 12.92 -17.71 -7.50
CA GLY A 113 12.29 -18.10 -8.76
C GLY A 113 11.45 -19.37 -8.66
N SER A 114 11.94 -20.40 -7.97
CA SER A 114 11.20 -21.66 -7.79
C SER A 114 9.95 -21.47 -6.93
N GLU A 115 10.05 -20.75 -5.81
CA GLU A 115 8.91 -20.48 -4.92
C GLU A 115 7.87 -19.59 -5.60
N LYS A 116 8.28 -18.59 -6.39
CA LYS A 116 7.35 -17.76 -7.18
C LYS A 116 6.53 -18.63 -8.13
N SER A 117 7.19 -19.54 -8.84
CA SER A 117 6.53 -20.45 -9.78
C SER A 117 5.53 -21.36 -9.06
N ARG A 118 5.94 -21.94 -7.92
CA ARG A 118 5.09 -22.78 -7.07
C ARG A 118 3.84 -22.03 -6.58
N LEU A 119 3.99 -20.82 -6.06
CA LEU A 119 2.86 -20.01 -5.56
C LEU A 119 1.89 -19.61 -6.68
N GLU A 120 2.39 -19.22 -7.85
CA GLU A 120 1.54 -18.90 -9.00
C GLU A 120 0.78 -20.13 -9.52
N GLU A 121 1.43 -21.30 -9.54
CA GLU A 121 0.76 -22.55 -9.93
C GLU A 121 -0.33 -22.95 -8.93
N GLN A 122 -0.06 -22.85 -7.63
CA GLN A 122 -1.08 -23.06 -6.59
C GLN A 122 -2.24 -22.08 -6.74
N GLN A 123 -1.98 -20.80 -7.03
CA GLN A 123 -3.04 -19.82 -7.27
C GLN A 123 -3.90 -20.19 -8.49
N ARG A 124 -3.28 -20.65 -9.59
CA ARG A 124 -4.00 -21.13 -10.78
C ARG A 124 -4.78 -22.40 -10.52
N ALA A 125 -4.25 -23.34 -9.73
CA ALA A 125 -4.93 -24.56 -9.34
C ALA A 125 -6.16 -24.25 -8.47
N GLU A 126 -6.01 -23.39 -7.47
CA GLU A 126 -7.10 -22.99 -6.59
C GLU A 126 -8.22 -22.28 -7.35
N LYS A 127 -7.86 -21.37 -8.27
CA LYS A 127 -8.83 -20.73 -9.17
C LYS A 127 -9.61 -21.76 -9.99
N ARG A 128 -8.94 -22.74 -10.60
CA ARG A 128 -9.60 -23.82 -11.37
C ARG A 128 -10.55 -24.65 -10.51
N THR A 129 -10.13 -25.02 -9.29
CA THR A 129 -10.97 -25.76 -8.34
C THR A 129 -12.23 -24.98 -7.98
N ARG A 130 -12.07 -23.70 -7.66
CA ARG A 130 -13.18 -22.81 -7.29
C ARG A 130 -14.18 -22.63 -8.44
N GLU A 131 -13.68 -22.39 -9.65
CA GLU A 131 -14.51 -22.27 -10.86
C GLU A 131 -15.25 -23.57 -11.19
N ALA A 132 -14.57 -24.73 -11.07
CA ALA A 132 -15.20 -26.03 -11.28
C ALA A 132 -16.34 -26.33 -10.28
N LYS A 133 -16.25 -25.78 -9.06
CA LYS A 133 -17.31 -25.86 -8.05
C LYS A 133 -18.42 -24.82 -8.22
N GLY A 134 -18.26 -23.85 -9.13
CA GLY A 134 -19.17 -22.72 -9.27
C GLY A 134 -19.15 -21.74 -8.08
N GLU A 135 -18.08 -21.76 -7.28
CA GLU A 135 -17.93 -20.91 -6.11
C GLU A 135 -17.44 -19.51 -6.52
N GLN A 136 -18.00 -18.46 -5.93
CA GLN A 136 -17.54 -17.09 -6.14
C GLN A 136 -16.46 -16.73 -5.12
N PHE A 137 -15.39 -16.07 -5.57
CA PHE A 137 -14.40 -15.51 -4.65
C PHE A 137 -15.01 -14.38 -3.84
N THR A 138 -14.83 -14.43 -2.51
CA THR A 138 -15.20 -13.33 -1.62
C THR A 138 -14.01 -13.00 -0.71
N PRO A 139 -13.52 -11.74 -0.69
CA PRO A 139 -12.46 -11.35 0.23
C PRO A 139 -12.94 -11.42 1.68
N ARG A 140 -12.05 -11.83 2.59
CA ARG A 140 -12.41 -12.04 4.01
C ARG A 140 -12.61 -10.75 4.80
N TRP A 141 -11.75 -9.76 4.56
CA TRP A 141 -11.63 -8.52 5.36
C TRP A 141 -12.29 -7.30 4.72
N PHE A 142 -12.89 -7.48 3.55
CA PHE A 142 -13.54 -6.42 2.79
C PHE A 142 -14.85 -6.93 2.21
N ASN A 143 -15.84 -6.06 2.08
CA ASN A 143 -17.07 -6.34 1.35
C ASN A 143 -17.02 -5.62 0.01
N ARG A 144 -17.55 -6.23 -1.05
CA ARG A 144 -17.79 -5.52 -2.31
C ARG A 144 -18.99 -4.59 -2.12
N THR A 145 -18.88 -3.34 -2.54
CA THR A 145 -19.98 -2.38 -2.53
C THR A 145 -20.70 -2.38 -3.88
N ASP A 146 -21.83 -1.68 -3.98
CA ASP A 146 -22.50 -1.43 -5.27
C ASP A 146 -21.88 -0.24 -6.03
N GLU A 147 -20.84 0.39 -5.48
CA GLU A 147 -20.17 1.53 -6.08
C GLU A 147 -19.13 1.11 -7.12
N ILE A 148 -19.10 1.85 -8.22
CA ILE A 148 -18.13 1.70 -9.30
C ILE A 148 -17.38 3.02 -9.45
N ALA A 149 -16.06 2.96 -9.30
CA ALA A 149 -15.19 4.12 -9.41
C ALA A 149 -14.64 4.21 -10.85
N PRO A 150 -14.88 5.33 -11.57
CA PRO A 150 -14.25 5.56 -12.87
C PRO A 150 -12.76 5.87 -12.66
N THR A 151 -11.90 5.14 -13.34
CA THR A 151 -10.44 5.38 -13.33
C THR A 151 -9.93 5.57 -14.77
N PRO A 152 -8.72 6.11 -14.97
CA PRO A 152 -8.09 6.15 -16.29
C PRO A 152 -7.92 4.78 -16.98
N TRP A 153 -8.06 3.69 -16.22
CA TRP A 153 -7.93 2.31 -16.70
C TRP A 153 -9.27 1.57 -16.81
N GLY A 154 -10.39 2.28 -16.62
CA GLY A 154 -11.75 1.74 -16.68
C GLY A 154 -12.49 1.85 -15.36
N GLU A 155 -13.69 1.29 -15.36
CA GLU A 155 -14.59 1.20 -14.20
C GLU A 155 -14.12 0.08 -13.26
N LEU A 156 -13.89 0.42 -11.99
CA LEU A 156 -13.43 -0.53 -10.97
C LEU A 156 -14.44 -0.66 -9.84
N GLU A 157 -14.66 -1.89 -9.38
CA GLU A 157 -15.45 -2.19 -8.19
C GLU A 157 -14.80 -1.60 -6.93
N VAL A 158 -15.61 -0.99 -6.06
CA VAL A 158 -15.16 -0.48 -4.76
C VAL A 158 -15.36 -1.55 -3.67
N TYR A 159 -14.38 -1.66 -2.78
CA TYR A 159 -14.42 -2.56 -1.63
C TYR A 159 -14.29 -1.77 -0.34
N GLU A 160 -15.19 -2.02 0.61
CA GLU A 160 -15.18 -1.39 1.92
C GLU A 160 -14.58 -2.31 2.98
N TYR A 161 -13.85 -1.73 3.93
CA TYR A 161 -13.31 -2.48 5.06
C TYR A 161 -14.44 -2.91 6.00
N ASN A 162 -14.52 -4.20 6.32
CA ASN A 162 -15.67 -4.76 7.06
C ASN A 162 -15.47 -4.88 8.58
N GLY A 163 -14.38 -4.35 9.15
CA GLY A 163 -14.12 -4.36 10.60
C GLY A 163 -13.61 -5.69 11.17
N LYS A 164 -13.82 -6.83 10.48
CA LYS A 164 -13.55 -8.17 11.01
C LYS A 164 -12.07 -8.41 11.32
N TYR A 165 -11.15 -7.74 10.62
CA TYR A 165 -9.71 -7.88 10.91
C TYR A 165 -9.33 -7.21 12.23
N THR A 166 -9.95 -6.07 12.55
CA THR A 166 -9.76 -5.36 13.82
C THR A 166 -10.29 -6.20 14.97
N GLU A 167 -11.49 -6.79 14.82
CA GLU A 167 -12.06 -7.72 15.81
C GLU A 167 -11.13 -8.93 16.04
N HIS A 168 -10.64 -9.53 14.96
CA HIS A 168 -9.67 -10.63 15.03
C HIS A 168 -8.38 -10.23 15.76
N ARG A 169 -7.85 -9.02 15.50
CA ARG A 169 -6.67 -8.50 16.20
C ARG A 169 -6.94 -8.25 17.68
N ALA A 170 -8.07 -7.62 18.02
CA ALA A 170 -8.44 -7.38 19.41
C ALA A 170 -8.60 -8.71 20.18
N ALA A 171 -9.18 -9.74 19.54
CA ALA A 171 -9.29 -11.08 20.12
C ALA A 171 -7.91 -11.69 20.40
N ILE A 172 -6.96 -11.58 19.45
CA ILE A 172 -5.58 -12.02 19.64
C ILE A 172 -4.91 -11.29 20.81
N ASP A 173 -5.03 -9.97 20.86
CA ASP A 173 -4.35 -9.14 21.86
C ASP A 173 -4.95 -9.35 23.26
N SER A 174 -6.26 -9.67 23.35
CA SER A 174 -6.95 -10.01 24.60
C SER A 174 -6.68 -11.45 25.10
N SER A 175 -6.23 -12.35 24.22
CA SER A 175 -5.89 -13.72 24.59
C SER A 175 -4.60 -13.72 25.41
N SER A 176 -4.71 -13.89 26.73
CA SER A 176 -3.61 -13.92 27.70
C SER A 176 -2.76 -15.21 27.61
N VAL A 177 -2.51 -15.71 26.40
CA VAL A 177 -1.58 -16.82 26.20
C VAL A 177 -0.18 -16.25 26.44
N ALA A 178 0.50 -16.79 27.46
CA ALA A 178 1.84 -16.42 27.85
C ALA A 178 2.75 -16.31 26.61
N ASP A 179 3.58 -15.28 26.65
CA ASP A 179 4.54 -14.87 25.64
C ASP A 179 5.58 -15.98 25.45
N ASP A 180 5.30 -16.96 24.58
CA ASP A 180 6.28 -18.00 24.23
C ASP A 180 6.33 -18.14 22.71
N ASP A 181 7.44 -17.66 22.15
CA ASP A 181 8.08 -18.03 20.89
C ASP A 181 7.20 -18.76 19.86
N THR A 182 6.13 -18.11 19.37
CA THR A 182 5.58 -18.53 18.09
C THR A 182 6.56 -18.05 17.03
N ASP A 183 7.55 -18.90 16.74
CA ASP A 183 8.54 -18.66 15.70
C ASP A 183 7.78 -18.33 14.42
N VAL A 184 7.87 -17.08 13.98
CA VAL A 184 7.16 -16.59 12.79
C VAL A 184 7.59 -17.39 11.55
N THR A 185 8.77 -18.01 11.59
CA THR A 185 9.26 -18.89 10.52
C THR A 185 8.56 -20.25 10.47
N SER A 186 7.81 -20.63 11.52
CA SER A 186 6.99 -21.85 11.56
C SER A 186 5.61 -21.68 10.90
N ILE A 187 5.17 -20.45 10.62
CA ILE A 187 3.88 -20.18 10.00
C ILE A 187 4.00 -20.39 8.49
N GLU A 188 3.40 -21.46 7.98
CA GLU A 188 3.34 -21.70 6.54
C GLU A 188 2.45 -20.66 5.85
N PHE A 189 2.98 -20.02 4.81
CA PHE A 189 2.21 -19.06 4.01
C PHE A 189 1.07 -19.76 3.28
N ASN A 190 -0.15 -19.37 3.61
CA ASN A 190 -1.37 -19.84 2.98
C ASN A 190 -2.33 -18.65 2.79
N PRO A 191 -2.41 -18.07 1.58
CA PRO A 191 -3.30 -16.95 1.29
C PRO A 191 -4.75 -17.36 1.05
N TRP A 192 -5.03 -18.65 0.85
CA TRP A 192 -6.37 -19.17 0.52
C TRP A 192 -7.17 -19.51 1.79
N GLN A 193 -7.22 -18.56 2.72
CA GLN A 193 -8.01 -18.66 3.94
C GLN A 193 -9.43 -18.15 3.66
N TYR A 194 -10.27 -19.02 3.13
CA TYR A 194 -11.70 -18.74 2.97
C TYR A 194 -12.33 -18.41 4.33
N SER A 195 -13.38 -17.58 4.33
CA SER A 195 -14.19 -17.40 5.52
C SER A 195 -14.53 -18.78 6.07
N SER A 196 -14.24 -19.01 7.36
CA SER A 196 -14.72 -20.20 8.05
C SER A 196 -16.16 -20.37 7.64
N SER A 197 -16.44 -21.45 6.90
CA SER A 197 -17.80 -21.86 6.60
C SER A 197 -18.53 -21.82 7.93
N SER A 198 -19.43 -20.86 8.10
CA SER A 198 -20.44 -20.94 9.14
C SER A 198 -21.30 -22.13 8.75
N SER A 199 -20.89 -23.30 9.24
CA SER A 199 -21.62 -24.57 9.31
C SER A 199 -21.89 -25.29 7.98
N GLN A 200 -21.48 -26.56 7.92
CA GLN A 200 -22.41 -27.67 8.19
C GLN A 200 -21.72 -28.70 9.09
#